data_AF-A0A6J4QV06-F1
#
_entry.id   AF-A0A6J4QV06-F1
#
_cell.length_a   1.000
_cell.length_b   1.000
_cell.length_c   1.000
_cell.angle_alpha   90.00
_cell.angle_beta   90.00
_cell.angle_gamma   90.00
#
_symmetry.space_group_name_H-M   'P 1'
#
loop_
_entity.id
_entity.type
_entity.pdbx_description
1 polymer ?
#
loop_
_entity_poly.entity_id
_entity_poly.type
_entity_poly.pdbx_seq_one_letter_code
_entity_poly.pdbx_strand_id
1 'polypeptide(L)'
;MTVRSDNHEYTSTPADERDIRELFEKLLEDWAGGDGEAYGSRFTEDADYVAFDGSHTRGRDEISSSHQRLFDKFLKGSRLTGRIESTRFLGPDVALVHATGGTVMRGRTVPSSERHSVQTLVAVRGEGGWSFAAFHNSRIRPIGRGMGGFLIWAITDRLWRAFGPGEDGA
;
A
#
# COMPACT_ATOMS: atom_id res chain seq x y z
N MET A 1 -7.67 -15.87 -29.20
CA MET A 1 -7.72 -14.39 -29.15
C MET A 1 -6.34 -13.93 -28.72
N THR A 2 -5.46 -13.62 -29.68
CA THR A 2 -4.07 -13.26 -29.40
C THR A 2 -4.05 -11.76 -29.14
N VAL A 3 -3.92 -11.35 -27.88
CA VAL A 3 -3.67 -9.94 -27.55
C VAL A 3 -2.31 -9.60 -28.13
N ARG A 4 -2.28 -8.79 -29.18
CA ARG A 4 -1.06 -8.11 -29.62
C ARG A 4 -0.65 -7.21 -28.47
N SER A 5 0.41 -7.57 -27.75
CA SER A 5 1.14 -6.62 -26.92
C SER A 5 1.85 -5.67 -27.87
N ASP A 6 1.13 -4.64 -28.32
CA ASP A 6 1.78 -3.43 -28.78
C ASP A 6 2.42 -2.82 -27.53
N ASN A 7 3.67 -3.25 -27.28
CA ASN A 7 4.50 -2.84 -26.17
C ASN A 7 4.89 -1.37 -26.42
N HIS A 8 3.91 -0.47 -26.28
CA HIS A 8 4.16 0.95 -26.21
C HIS A 8 4.90 1.18 -24.89
N GLU A 9 6.22 1.16 -24.98
CA GLU A 9 7.10 1.66 -23.95
C GLU A 9 6.83 3.18 -23.89
N TYR A 10 5.84 3.57 -23.08
CA TYR A 10 5.63 4.97 -22.74
C TYR A 10 6.91 5.42 -22.05
N THR A 11 7.74 6.16 -22.78
CA THR A 11 9.06 6.56 -22.32
C THR A 11 8.88 7.52 -21.14
N SER A 12 9.19 7.01 -19.96
CA SER A 12 9.31 7.80 -18.75
C SER A 12 10.41 8.82 -18.91
N THR A 13 10.25 10.00 -18.31
CA THR A 13 11.40 10.87 -18.08
C THR A 13 12.04 10.47 -16.75
N PRO A 14 13.37 10.59 -16.61
CA PRO A 14 14.04 10.46 -15.30
C PRO A 14 13.47 11.41 -14.24
N ALA A 15 12.82 12.50 -14.66
CA ALA A 15 12.11 13.41 -13.77
C ALA A 15 10.84 12.78 -13.20
N ASP A 16 10.01 12.13 -14.02
CA ASP A 16 8.78 11.47 -13.55
C ASP A 16 9.07 10.37 -12.53
N GLU A 17 10.09 9.54 -12.78
CA GLU A 17 10.50 8.50 -11.83
C GLU A 17 11.02 9.07 -10.51
N ARG A 18 11.69 10.23 -10.55
CA ARG A 18 12.11 10.95 -9.34
C ARG A 18 10.89 11.48 -8.60
N ASP A 19 9.97 12.14 -9.28
CA ASP A 19 8.79 12.76 -8.66
C ASP A 19 7.87 11.71 -8.01
N ILE A 20 7.71 10.52 -8.65
CA ILE A 20 6.98 9.39 -8.06
C ILE A 20 7.71 8.84 -6.81
N ARG A 21 9.05 8.80 -6.82
CA ARG A 21 9.84 8.38 -5.66
C ARG A 21 9.69 9.37 -4.51
N GLU A 22 9.78 10.67 -4.79
CA GLU A 22 9.56 11.73 -3.80
C GLU A 22 8.13 11.70 -3.24
N LEU A 23 7.12 11.43 -4.08
CA LEU A 23 5.74 11.22 -3.64
C LEU A 23 5.63 10.04 -2.66
N PHE A 24 6.29 8.92 -2.96
CA PHE A 24 6.32 7.77 -2.06
C PHE A 24 7.08 8.05 -0.76
N GLU A 25 8.20 8.77 -0.81
CA GLU A 25 8.96 9.17 0.38
C GLU A 25 8.13 10.07 1.29
N LYS A 26 7.45 11.09 0.74
CA LYS A 26 6.51 11.95 1.49
C LYS A 26 5.39 11.14 2.14
N LEU A 27 4.85 10.14 1.46
CA LEU A 27 3.84 9.24 2.06
C LEU A 27 4.37 8.52 3.32
N LEU A 28 5.65 8.12 3.34
CA LEU A 28 6.28 7.50 4.51
C LEU A 28 6.52 8.52 5.65
N GLU A 29 6.93 9.74 5.28
CA GLU A 29 7.15 10.85 6.21
C GLU A 29 5.85 11.29 6.90
N ASP A 30 4.78 11.48 6.12
CA ASP A 30 3.46 11.89 6.60
C ASP A 30 2.91 10.85 7.61
N TRP A 31 3.11 9.55 7.33
CA TRP A 31 2.79 8.49 8.29
C TRP A 31 3.61 8.61 9.58
N ALA A 32 4.91 8.85 9.48
CA ALA A 32 5.78 8.99 10.65
C ALA A 32 5.43 10.23 11.49
N GLY A 33 4.94 11.29 10.84
CA GLY A 33 4.36 12.47 11.49
C GLY A 33 3.04 12.18 12.20
N GLY A 34 2.32 11.13 11.81
CA GLY A 34 1.00 10.80 12.35
C GLY A 34 -0.07 11.80 11.91
N ASP A 35 0.12 12.43 10.75
CA ASP A 35 -0.77 13.43 10.17
C ASP A 35 -1.62 12.79 9.07
N GLY A 36 -2.89 12.55 9.37
CA GLY A 36 -3.83 11.94 8.43
C GLY A 36 -4.13 12.82 7.23
N GLU A 37 -4.18 14.14 7.41
CA GLU A 37 -4.47 15.09 6.33
C GLU A 37 -3.30 15.16 5.34
N ALA A 38 -2.06 15.28 5.86
CA ALA A 38 -0.86 15.22 5.05
C ALA A 38 -0.77 13.89 4.30
N TYR A 39 -1.01 12.77 5.00
CA TYR A 39 -0.98 11.43 4.39
C TYR A 39 -2.01 11.27 3.28
N GLY A 40 -3.26 11.68 3.53
CA GLY A 40 -4.33 11.62 2.53
C GLY A 40 -4.08 12.53 1.34
N SER A 41 -3.41 13.67 1.51
CA SER A 41 -3.09 14.60 0.42
C SER A 41 -2.19 14.01 -0.67
N ARG A 42 -1.54 12.86 -0.41
CA ARG A 42 -0.78 12.10 -1.41
C ARG A 42 -1.65 11.34 -2.40
N PHE A 43 -2.96 11.25 -2.14
CA PHE A 43 -3.94 10.51 -2.93
C PHE A 43 -4.84 11.44 -3.75
N THR A 44 -5.37 10.93 -4.87
CA THR A 44 -6.42 11.63 -5.62
C THR A 44 -7.70 11.71 -4.80
N GLU A 45 -8.58 12.66 -5.16
CA GLU A 45 -9.85 12.87 -4.46
C GLU A 45 -10.73 11.62 -4.43
N ASP A 46 -10.61 10.77 -5.46
CA ASP A 46 -11.38 9.55 -5.70
C ASP A 46 -10.60 8.25 -5.47
N ALA A 47 -9.43 8.31 -4.82
CA ALA A 47 -8.50 7.18 -4.73
C ALA A 47 -9.08 5.93 -4.05
N ASP A 48 -8.66 4.75 -4.50
CA ASP A 48 -9.00 3.47 -3.88
C ASP A 48 -7.86 2.98 -2.97
N TYR A 49 -8.12 2.87 -1.66
CA TYR A 49 -7.15 2.40 -0.68
C TYR A 49 -7.58 1.07 -0.07
N VAL A 50 -6.81 0.01 -0.32
CA VAL A 50 -6.99 -1.32 0.28
C VAL A 50 -5.87 -1.58 1.28
N ALA A 51 -6.23 -1.62 2.56
CA ALA A 51 -5.30 -1.91 3.63
C ALA A 51 -4.96 -3.40 3.72
N PHE A 52 -4.01 -3.74 4.59
CA PHE A 52 -3.46 -5.09 4.69
C PHE A 52 -4.46 -6.15 5.19
N ASP A 53 -5.55 -5.71 5.81
CA ASP A 53 -6.65 -6.54 6.31
C ASP A 53 -7.82 -6.64 5.32
N GLY A 54 -7.68 -6.05 4.12
CA GLY A 54 -8.71 -6.03 3.09
C GLY A 54 -9.73 -4.92 3.25
N SER A 55 -9.65 -4.09 4.29
CA SER A 55 -10.51 -2.90 4.40
C SER A 55 -10.28 -1.97 3.21
N HIS A 56 -11.38 -1.55 2.58
CA HIS A 56 -11.38 -0.66 1.42
C HIS A 56 -11.96 0.69 1.82
N THR A 57 -11.22 1.74 1.53
CA THR A 57 -11.55 3.14 1.79
C THR A 57 -11.51 3.90 0.47
N ARG A 58 -12.49 4.76 0.21
CA ARG A 58 -12.60 5.46 -1.07
C ARG A 58 -12.53 6.98 -0.89
N GLY A 59 -11.58 7.57 -1.58
CA GLY A 59 -11.38 9.01 -1.66
C GLY A 59 -10.49 9.57 -0.57
N ARG A 60 -9.87 10.71 -0.90
CA ARG A 60 -8.88 11.40 -0.05
C ARG A 60 -9.40 11.64 1.36
N ASP A 61 -10.60 12.17 1.51
CA ASP A 61 -11.13 12.59 2.81
C ASP A 61 -11.35 11.40 3.76
N GLU A 62 -11.81 10.27 3.21
CA GLU A 62 -12.01 9.05 3.99
C GLU A 62 -10.65 8.43 4.38
N ILE A 63 -9.68 8.43 3.46
CA ILE A 63 -8.29 8.03 3.73
C ILE A 63 -7.71 8.90 4.85
N SER A 64 -7.81 10.22 4.76
CA SER A 64 -7.29 11.15 5.76
C SER A 64 -7.89 10.89 7.14
N SER A 65 -9.22 10.87 7.22
CA SER A 65 -9.91 10.74 8.50
C SER A 65 -9.72 9.36 9.14
N SER A 66 -9.70 8.29 8.34
CA SER A 66 -9.43 6.93 8.83
C SER A 66 -8.01 6.78 9.35
N HIS A 67 -7.02 7.30 8.63
CA HIS A 67 -5.63 7.28 9.07
C HIS A 67 -5.40 8.13 10.32
N GLN A 68 -6.02 9.31 10.44
CA GLN A 68 -5.93 10.10 11.67
C GLN A 68 -6.43 9.31 12.88
N ARG A 69 -7.60 8.63 12.77
CA ARG A 69 -8.12 7.79 13.86
C ARG A 69 -7.16 6.66 14.24
N LEU A 70 -6.45 6.10 13.26
CA LEU A 70 -5.43 5.07 13.52
C LEU A 70 -4.18 5.67 14.17
N PHE A 71 -3.69 6.81 13.69
CA PHE A 71 -2.53 7.52 14.23
C PHE A 71 -2.76 8.03 15.66
N ASP A 72 -3.99 8.37 16.03
CA ASP A 72 -4.34 8.76 17.40
C ASP A 72 -4.33 7.57 18.37
N LYS A 73 -4.49 6.35 17.84
CA LYS A 73 -4.68 5.12 18.62
C LYS A 73 -3.62 4.07 18.29
N PHE A 74 -3.97 3.12 17.41
CA PHE A 74 -3.23 1.88 17.19
C PHE A 74 -1.87 2.08 16.51
N LEU A 75 -1.73 3.12 15.71
CA LEU A 75 -0.53 3.45 14.95
C LEU A 75 0.28 4.62 15.56
N LYS A 76 -0.10 5.09 16.75
CA LYS A 76 0.54 6.24 17.40
C LYS A 76 2.05 6.05 17.58
N GLY A 77 2.85 6.91 16.94
CA GLY A 77 4.30 6.85 16.98
C GLY A 77 4.90 5.65 16.22
N SER A 78 4.13 5.04 15.32
CA SER A 78 4.67 4.11 14.33
C SER A 78 5.25 4.88 13.14
N ARG A 79 6.12 4.22 12.37
CA ARG A 79 6.61 4.73 11.08
C ARG A 79 6.61 3.62 10.06
N LEU A 80 6.53 3.98 8.79
CA LEU A 80 6.75 3.04 7.71
C LEU A 80 8.24 2.97 7.35
N THR A 81 8.63 1.79 6.88
CA THR A 81 9.83 1.59 6.07
C THR A 81 9.37 1.14 4.71
N GLY A 82 10.04 1.53 3.63
CA GLY A 82 9.76 0.98 2.33
C GLY A 82 10.69 1.51 1.25
N ARG A 83 10.60 0.89 0.08
CA ARG A 83 11.25 1.35 -1.14
C ARG A 83 10.45 0.91 -2.36
N ILE A 84 10.50 1.72 -3.41
CA ILE A 84 10.01 1.32 -4.73
C ILE A 84 10.96 0.27 -5.31
N GLU A 85 10.42 -0.88 -5.71
CA GLU A 85 11.17 -1.94 -6.40
C GLU A 85 11.09 -1.78 -7.92
N SER A 86 9.96 -1.30 -8.43
CA SER A 86 9.78 -1.06 -9.87
C SER A 86 8.69 -0.03 -10.14
N THR A 87 8.87 0.72 -11.21
CA THR A 87 7.88 1.63 -11.80
C THR A 87 7.71 1.25 -13.26
N ARG A 88 6.47 1.14 -13.72
CA ARG A 88 6.13 0.87 -15.13
C ARG A 88 5.05 1.84 -15.58
N PHE A 89 5.34 2.64 -16.59
CA PHE A 89 4.41 3.61 -17.13
C PHE A 89 3.38 2.90 -18.03
N LEU A 90 2.10 3.12 -17.74
CA LEU A 90 0.95 2.58 -18.48
C LEU A 90 0.42 3.59 -19.50
N GLY A 91 0.90 4.83 -19.42
CA GLY A 91 0.59 5.97 -20.27
C GLY A 91 1.50 7.15 -19.88
N PRO A 92 1.39 8.30 -20.58
CA PRO A 92 2.21 9.48 -20.26
C PRO A 92 1.97 10.00 -18.84
N ASP A 93 0.75 9.84 -18.31
CA ASP A 93 0.31 10.37 -17.02
C ASP A 93 -0.10 9.28 -16.02
N VAL A 94 0.26 8.01 -16.26
CA VAL A 94 -0.12 6.88 -15.41
C VAL A 94 1.05 5.92 -15.22
N ALA A 95 1.35 5.58 -13.97
CA ALA A 95 2.41 4.64 -13.62
C ALA A 95 1.93 3.59 -12.61
N LEU A 96 2.26 2.33 -12.88
CA LEU A 96 2.15 1.22 -11.94
C LEU A 96 3.44 1.14 -11.13
N VAL A 97 3.32 1.16 -9.81
CA VAL A 97 4.45 1.11 -8.87
C VAL A 97 4.32 -0.13 -8.00
N HIS A 98 5.40 -0.90 -7.89
CA HIS A 98 5.53 -1.92 -6.86
C HIS A 98 6.54 -1.47 -5.82
N ALA A 99 6.15 -1.57 -4.55
CA ALA A 99 7.00 -1.25 -3.41
C ALA A 99 7.03 -2.43 -2.44
N THR A 100 8.09 -2.52 -1.65
CA THR A 100 8.10 -3.32 -0.43
C THR A 100 8.22 -2.42 0.77
N GLY A 101 7.70 -2.89 1.91
CA GLY A 101 7.78 -2.12 3.13
C GLY A 101 7.34 -2.87 4.37
N GLY A 102 7.26 -2.14 5.47
CA GLY A 102 6.80 -2.66 6.74
C GLY A 102 6.54 -1.54 7.74
N THR A 103 5.82 -1.87 8.80
CA THR A 103 5.49 -0.90 9.87
C THR A 103 6.38 -1.14 11.07
N VAL A 104 7.13 -0.13 11.49
CA VAL A 104 7.90 -0.10 12.73
C VAL A 104 7.01 0.49 13.81
N MET A 105 6.66 -0.30 14.81
CA MET A 105 5.82 0.16 15.91
C MET A 105 6.61 1.03 16.89
N ARG A 106 5.90 1.88 17.64
CA ARG A 106 6.48 2.73 18.69
C ARG A 106 7.42 1.93 19.60
N GLY A 107 8.61 2.48 19.84
CA GLY A 107 9.64 1.85 20.68
C GLY A 107 10.39 0.70 20.02
N ARG A 108 10.18 0.43 18.72
CA ARG A 108 10.96 -0.53 17.93
C ARG A 108 11.85 0.19 16.91
N THR A 109 12.91 -0.48 16.47
CA THR A 109 13.86 0.03 15.48
C THR A 109 13.68 -0.59 14.10
N VAL A 110 13.17 -1.82 14.03
CA VAL A 110 12.93 -2.58 12.80
C VAL A 110 11.51 -3.16 12.79
N PRO A 111 10.90 -3.37 11.60
CA PRO A 111 9.58 -4.00 11.53
C PRO A 111 9.66 -5.47 11.95
N SER A 112 8.61 -5.99 12.58
CA SER A 112 8.47 -7.44 12.75
C SER A 112 8.24 -8.09 11.39
N SER A 113 8.69 -9.34 11.22
CA SER A 113 8.58 -10.07 9.95
C SER A 113 7.16 -10.18 9.43
N GLU A 114 6.17 -10.28 10.33
CA GLU A 114 4.74 -10.30 10.00
C GLU A 114 4.18 -8.98 9.43
N ARG A 115 4.91 -7.88 9.58
CA ARG A 115 4.54 -6.54 9.06
C ARG A 115 5.18 -6.26 7.72
N HIS A 116 6.07 -7.12 7.23
CA HIS A 116 6.59 -7.02 5.87
C HIS A 116 5.46 -7.16 4.87
N SER A 117 5.46 -6.29 3.87
CA SER A 117 4.38 -6.17 2.89
C SER A 117 4.92 -5.89 1.50
N VAL A 118 4.13 -6.30 0.51
CA VAL A 118 4.24 -5.80 -0.86
C VAL A 118 3.09 -4.85 -1.10
N GLN A 119 3.37 -3.75 -1.79
CA GLN A 119 2.41 -2.73 -2.14
C GLN A 119 2.34 -2.62 -3.66
N THR A 120 1.12 -2.51 -4.18
CA THR A 120 0.86 -2.11 -5.56
C THR A 120 0.18 -0.75 -5.52
N LEU A 121 0.77 0.24 -6.17
CA LEU A 121 0.24 1.60 -6.25
C LEU A 121 0.03 1.98 -7.72
N VAL A 122 -0.99 2.80 -7.97
CA VAL A 122 -1.17 3.48 -9.26
C VAL A 122 -0.97 4.96 -9.02
N ALA A 123 0.09 5.52 -9.61
CA ALA A 123 0.33 6.95 -9.62
C ALA A 123 -0.26 7.56 -10.90
N VAL A 124 -0.89 8.72 -10.77
CA VAL A 124 -1.43 9.50 -11.89
C VAL A 124 -0.93 10.93 -11.80
N ARG A 125 -0.70 11.57 -12.96
CA ARG A 125 -0.29 12.96 -13.04
C ARG A 125 -1.49 13.85 -13.35
N GLY A 126 -1.75 14.82 -12.49
CA GLY A 126 -2.73 15.89 -12.72
C GLY A 126 -2.05 17.26 -12.77
N GLU A 127 -2.84 18.33 -12.71
CA GLU A 127 -2.34 19.71 -12.73
C GLU A 127 -1.37 20.03 -11.57
N GLY A 128 -1.57 19.39 -10.41
CA GLY A 128 -0.73 19.52 -9.21
C GLY A 128 0.48 18.58 -9.15
N GLY A 129 0.75 17.82 -10.23
CA GLY A 129 1.79 16.79 -10.27
C GLY A 129 1.27 15.38 -9.99
N TRP A 130 2.18 14.48 -9.59
CA TRP A 130 1.87 13.08 -9.33
C TRP A 130 1.12 12.89 -8.00
N SER A 131 0.13 12.00 -7.99
CA SER A 131 -0.62 11.54 -6.81
C SER A 131 -1.01 10.08 -6.96
N PHE A 132 -1.30 9.37 -5.86
CA PHE A 132 -1.74 7.97 -5.93
C PHE A 132 -3.25 7.88 -6.13
N ALA A 133 -3.68 7.27 -7.23
CA ALA A 133 -5.08 6.94 -7.48
C ALA A 133 -5.49 5.59 -6.86
N ALA A 134 -4.54 4.70 -6.63
CA ALA A 134 -4.80 3.45 -5.93
C ALA A 134 -3.62 3.02 -5.07
N PHE A 135 -3.93 2.37 -3.96
CA PHE A 135 -2.98 1.72 -3.07
C PHE A 135 -3.56 0.39 -2.60
N HIS A 136 -2.81 -0.70 -2.79
CA HIS A 136 -3.15 -2.01 -2.27
C HIS A 136 -1.96 -2.57 -1.51
N ASN A 137 -2.17 -3.00 -0.26
CA ASN A 137 -1.12 -3.53 0.60
C ASN A 137 -1.41 -4.97 1.00
N SER A 138 -0.43 -5.86 0.83
CA SER A 138 -0.54 -7.27 1.18
C SER A 138 0.60 -7.70 2.09
N ARG A 139 0.30 -8.31 3.24
CA ARG A 139 1.35 -8.87 4.12
C ARG A 139 2.03 -10.06 3.46
N ILE A 140 3.35 -10.11 3.54
CA ILE A 140 4.15 -11.23 3.04
C ILE A 140 3.99 -12.40 4.03
N ARG A 141 3.10 -13.33 3.70
CA ARG A 141 2.91 -14.60 4.40
C ARG A 141 3.24 -15.74 3.43
N PRO A 142 4.50 -16.19 3.32
CA PRO A 142 4.89 -17.19 2.34
C PRO A 142 4.28 -18.55 2.72
N ILE A 143 3.21 -18.91 2.01
CA ILE A 143 2.60 -20.24 2.09
C ILE A 143 3.49 -21.19 1.26
N GLY A 144 3.95 -22.29 1.86
CA GLY A 144 4.64 -23.36 1.10
C GLY A 144 6.17 -23.31 1.02
N ARG A 145 6.86 -22.40 1.71
CA ARG A 145 8.35 -22.47 1.84
C ARG A 145 8.85 -23.60 2.76
N GLY A 146 7.97 -24.50 3.20
CA GLY A 146 8.28 -25.66 4.04
C GLY A 146 7.05 -26.20 4.76
N MET A 147 7.18 -27.42 5.32
CA MET A 147 6.09 -28.12 6.04
C MET A 147 5.50 -27.27 7.19
N GLY A 148 6.34 -26.52 7.91
CA GLY A 148 5.89 -25.64 8.99
C GLY A 148 4.99 -24.49 8.52
N GLY A 149 5.29 -23.86 7.39
CA GLY A 149 4.48 -22.76 6.84
C GLY A 149 3.09 -23.24 6.39
N PHE A 150 3.02 -24.44 5.80
CA PHE A 150 1.75 -25.07 5.43
C PHE A 150 0.91 -25.43 6.67
N LEU A 151 1.52 -26.03 7.70
CA LEU A 151 0.82 -26.39 8.93
C LEU A 151 0.25 -25.16 9.66
N ILE A 152 1.03 -24.08 9.76
CA ILE A 152 0.57 -22.82 10.35
C ILE A 152 -0.62 -22.27 9.56
N TRP A 153 -0.52 -22.20 8.23
CA TRP A 153 -1.60 -21.74 7.37
C TRP A 153 -2.88 -22.57 7.58
N ALA A 154 -2.76 -23.91 7.57
CA ALA A 154 -3.91 -24.81 7.73
C ALA A 154 -4.60 -24.65 9.10
N ILE A 155 -3.85 -24.41 10.17
CA ILE A 155 -4.40 -24.11 11.50
C ILE A 155 -5.12 -22.76 11.48
N THR A 156 -4.49 -21.71 10.95
CA THR A 156 -5.09 -20.38 10.91
C THR A 156 -6.35 -20.34 10.03
N ASP A 157 -6.37 -21.06 8.91
CA ASP A 157 -7.53 -21.18 8.02
C ASP A 157 -8.70 -21.88 8.73
N ARG A 158 -8.42 -22.95 9.46
CA ARG A 158 -9.43 -23.63 10.29
C ARG A 158 -10.00 -22.74 11.38
N LEU A 159 -9.16 -21.95 12.06
CA LEU A 159 -9.64 -21.00 13.07
C LEU A 159 -10.48 -19.89 12.44
N TRP A 160 -10.09 -19.35 11.30
CA TRP A 160 -10.88 -18.35 10.57
C TRP A 160 -12.24 -18.90 10.15
N ARG A 161 -12.32 -20.14 9.65
CA ARG A 161 -13.62 -20.78 9.34
C ARG A 161 -14.51 -21.00 10.56
N ALA A 162 -13.92 -21.25 11.73
CA ALA A 162 -14.66 -21.54 12.94
C ALA A 162 -15.13 -20.28 13.69
N PHE A 163 -14.36 -19.20 13.61
CA PHE A 163 -14.54 -18.01 14.45
C PHE A 163 -14.57 -16.69 13.69
N GLY A 164 -14.36 -16.71 12.38
CA GLY A 164 -14.50 -15.53 11.54
C GLY A 164 -15.94 -15.00 11.55
N PRO A 165 -16.13 -13.69 11.33
CA PRO A 165 -17.47 -13.14 11.15
C PRO A 165 -18.19 -13.89 10.00
N GLY A 166 -19.47 -14.22 10.21
CA GLY A 166 -20.29 -14.90 9.21
C GLY A 166 -20.46 -14.07 7.93
N GLU A 167 -20.99 -14.69 6.87
CA GLU A 167 -21.10 -14.11 5.52
C GLU A 167 -21.97 -12.82 5.43
N ASP A 168 -22.64 -12.41 6.51
CA ASP A 168 -23.54 -11.26 6.57
C ASP A 168 -22.84 -9.89 6.74
N GLY A 169 -21.51 -9.82 6.60
CA GLY A 169 -20.70 -8.63 6.85
C GLY A 169 -19.79 -8.18 5.70
N ALA A 170 -20.04 -8.64 4.47
CA ALA A 170 -19.31 -8.25 3.26
C ALA A 170 -20.04 -7.17 2.44
#